data_AF-A0A8M1KLJ5-F1
#
_entry.id   AF-A0A8M1KLJ5-F1
#
_cell.length_a   1.000
_cell.length_b   1.000
_cell.length_c   1.000
_cell.angle_alpha   90.00
_cell.angle_beta   90.00
_cell.angle_gamma   90.00
#
_symmetry.space_group_name_H-M   'P 1'
#
loop_
_entity.id
_entity.type
_entity.pdbx_description
1 polymer ?
#
loop_
_entity_poly.entity_id
_entity_poly.type
_entity_poly.pdbx_seq_one_letter_code
_entity_poly.pdbx_strand_id
1 'polypeptide(L)'
;MMERSLAVKCPDISTHLAGTKKVQQELARPGILERFLPDQPEVVAQIRATFTGLYTLDMGAEGDETVAMALAKPDHYVLKAQRERGEQQITGLVLRNLTETDLDKIGIG
;
A
#
# COMPACT_ATOMS: atom_id res chain seq x y z
N MET A 1 25.99 -9.72 -1.85
CA MET A 1 26.67 -10.66 -2.77
C MET A 1 25.73 -11.76 -3.28
N MET A 2 24.77 -12.24 -2.47
CA MET A 2 23.80 -13.28 -2.89
C MET A 2 22.92 -12.87 -4.08
N GLU A 3 22.34 -11.66 -4.09
CA GLU A 3 21.54 -11.17 -5.22
C GLU A 3 22.32 -11.11 -6.55
N ARG A 4 23.65 -10.95 -6.49
CA ARG A 4 24.53 -10.86 -7.68
C ARG A 4 25.08 -12.21 -8.14
N SER A 5 24.70 -13.31 -7.49
CA SER A 5 25.17 -14.66 -7.82
C SER A 5 24.28 -15.36 -8.86
N LEU A 6 24.72 -16.50 -9.39
CA LEU A 6 23.93 -17.37 -10.27
C LEU A 6 22.96 -18.30 -9.53
N ALA A 7 22.92 -18.26 -8.19
CA ALA A 7 21.96 -19.06 -7.44
C ALA A 7 20.51 -18.68 -7.78
N VAL A 8 19.58 -19.62 -7.68
CA VAL A 8 18.13 -19.33 -7.68
C VAL A 8 17.76 -18.77 -6.30
N LYS A 9 17.04 -17.64 -6.26
CA LYS A 9 16.60 -16.98 -5.02
C LYS A 9 15.12 -17.24 -4.80
N CYS A 10 14.66 -17.15 -3.56
CA CYS A 10 13.26 -17.38 -3.20
C CYS A 10 12.88 -16.58 -1.93
N PRO A 11 12.32 -15.35 -2.08
CA PRO A 11 12.26 -14.54 -3.29
C PRO A 11 13.62 -13.90 -3.65
N ASP A 12 13.79 -13.44 -4.89
CA ASP A 12 14.82 -12.43 -5.20
C ASP A 12 14.38 -11.03 -4.70
N ILE A 13 15.29 -10.06 -4.74
CA ILE A 13 15.00 -8.72 -4.22
C ILE A 13 13.82 -8.04 -4.93
N SER A 14 13.66 -8.26 -6.24
CA SER A 14 12.57 -7.66 -7.02
C SER A 14 11.21 -8.23 -6.61
N THR A 15 11.15 -9.54 -6.43
CA THR A 15 9.96 -10.27 -5.99
C THR A 15 9.58 -9.89 -4.56
N HIS A 16 10.58 -9.66 -3.70
CA HIS A 16 10.37 -9.13 -2.35
C HIS A 16 9.76 -7.73 -2.40
N LEU A 17 10.34 -6.80 -3.17
CA LEU A 17 9.82 -5.43 -3.31
C LEU A 17 8.40 -5.37 -3.91
N ALA A 18 8.07 -6.31 -4.81
CA ALA A 18 6.72 -6.43 -5.37
C ALA A 18 5.65 -6.77 -4.30
N GLY A 19 6.05 -7.33 -3.16
CA GLY A 19 5.17 -7.64 -2.02
C GLY A 19 4.83 -6.46 -1.11
N THR A 20 5.43 -5.29 -1.32
CA THR A 20 5.23 -4.11 -0.46
C THR A 20 3.81 -3.52 -0.58
N LYS A 21 3.36 -2.83 0.49
CA LYS A 21 2.03 -2.19 0.50
C LYS A 21 1.89 -1.05 -0.48
N LYS A 22 2.98 -0.32 -0.78
CA LYS A 22 2.99 0.71 -1.80
C LYS A 22 2.74 0.10 -3.19
N VAL A 23 3.41 -1.00 -3.53
CA VAL A 23 3.16 -1.70 -4.80
C VAL A 23 1.70 -2.18 -4.86
N GLN A 24 1.17 -2.73 -3.77
CA GLN A 24 -0.25 -3.09 -3.69
C GLN A 24 -1.20 -1.90 -3.95
N GLN A 25 -0.93 -0.74 -3.35
CA GLN A 25 -1.72 0.50 -3.55
C GLN A 25 -1.59 1.05 -4.97
N GLU A 26 -0.41 1.01 -5.57
CA GLU A 26 -0.18 1.47 -6.95
C GLU A 26 -0.83 0.55 -7.98
N LEU A 27 -0.80 -0.78 -7.78
CA LEU A 27 -1.49 -1.74 -8.64
C LEU A 27 -3.02 -1.54 -8.63
N ALA A 28 -3.58 -0.96 -7.57
CA ALA A 28 -5.02 -0.69 -7.48
C ALA A 28 -5.46 0.52 -8.33
N ARG A 29 -4.54 1.38 -8.76
CA ARG A 29 -4.88 2.54 -9.60
C ARG A 29 -5.47 2.09 -10.96
N PRO A 30 -6.42 2.85 -11.53
CA PRO A 30 -6.94 2.58 -12.86
C PRO A 30 -5.82 2.52 -13.92
N GLY A 31 -5.87 1.55 -14.81
CA GLY A 31 -4.90 1.42 -15.92
C GLY A 31 -3.55 0.80 -15.56
N ILE A 32 -3.23 0.57 -14.28
CA ILE A 32 -1.92 0.01 -13.89
C ILE A 32 -1.84 -1.50 -14.10
N LEU A 33 -2.86 -2.27 -13.72
CA LEU A 33 -2.88 -3.73 -13.94
C LEU A 33 -2.77 -4.09 -15.42
N GLU A 34 -3.44 -3.31 -16.27
CA GLU A 34 -3.48 -3.46 -17.72
C GLU A 34 -2.09 -3.30 -18.34
N ARG A 35 -1.16 -2.57 -17.71
CA ARG A 35 0.24 -2.46 -18.17
C ARG A 35 1.03 -3.75 -17.95
N PHE A 36 0.67 -4.55 -16.95
CA PHE A 36 1.32 -5.83 -16.64
C PHE A 36 0.60 -7.02 -17.28
N LEU A 37 -0.68 -6.85 -17.64
CA LEU A 37 -1.57 -7.88 -18.19
C LEU A 37 -2.34 -7.36 -19.42
N PRO A 38 -1.66 -6.89 -20.49
CA PRO A 38 -2.27 -6.12 -21.58
C PRO A 38 -3.37 -6.85 -22.36
N ASP A 39 -3.28 -8.18 -22.47
CA ASP A 39 -4.22 -9.00 -23.25
C ASP A 39 -5.08 -9.93 -22.39
N GLN A 40 -5.22 -9.62 -21.09
CA GLN A 40 -5.92 -10.48 -20.14
C GLN A 40 -7.01 -9.70 -19.36
N PRO A 41 -8.01 -9.12 -20.05
CA PRO A 41 -9.02 -8.26 -19.42
C PRO A 41 -9.84 -9.00 -18.37
N GLU A 42 -10.13 -10.29 -18.56
CA GLU A 42 -10.87 -11.11 -17.60
C GLU A 42 -10.06 -11.32 -16.30
N VAL A 43 -8.75 -11.56 -16.43
CA VAL A 43 -7.85 -11.71 -15.27
C VAL A 43 -7.71 -10.38 -14.53
N VAL A 44 -7.56 -9.27 -15.27
CA VAL A 44 -7.55 -7.92 -14.69
C VAL A 44 -8.83 -7.65 -13.89
N ALA A 45 -10.00 -7.99 -14.45
CA ALA A 45 -11.27 -7.84 -13.76
C ALA A 45 -11.35 -8.68 -12.48
N GLN A 46 -10.90 -9.93 -12.52
CA GLN A 46 -10.85 -10.81 -11.35
C GLN A 46 -9.94 -10.27 -10.25
N ILE A 47 -8.73 -9.81 -10.60
CA ILE A 47 -7.78 -9.23 -9.64
C ILE A 47 -8.38 -7.95 -9.04
N ARG A 48 -8.92 -7.05 -9.88
CA ARG A 48 -9.51 -5.78 -9.42
C ARG A 48 -10.69 -6.00 -8.48
N ALA A 49 -11.49 -7.05 -8.68
CA ALA A 49 -12.57 -7.42 -7.78
C ALA A 49 -12.11 -7.81 -6.36
N THR A 50 -10.83 -8.16 -6.18
CA THR A 50 -10.26 -8.47 -4.86
C THR A 50 -9.77 -7.23 -4.11
N PHE A 51 -9.64 -6.08 -4.79
CA PHE A 51 -9.13 -4.87 -4.17
C PHE A 51 -10.19 -4.17 -3.33
N THR A 52 -9.79 -3.72 -2.15
CA THR A 52 -10.57 -2.78 -1.33
C THR A 52 -10.13 -1.34 -1.63
N GLY A 53 -10.77 -0.35 -1.01
CA GLY A 53 -10.27 1.03 -1.04
C GLY A 53 -8.83 1.09 -0.52
N LEU A 54 -7.90 1.44 -1.41
CA LEU A 54 -6.48 1.65 -1.12
C LEU A 54 -6.17 3.09 -1.47
N TYR A 55 -5.73 3.85 -0.49
CA TYR A 55 -5.59 5.30 -0.57
C TYR A 55 -4.16 5.70 -0.22
N THR A 56 -3.66 6.73 -0.88
CA THR A 56 -2.31 7.26 -0.62
C THR A 56 -2.31 8.21 0.55
N LEU A 57 -1.16 8.30 1.22
CA LEU A 57 -0.87 9.33 2.23
C LEU A 57 0.33 10.18 1.79
N ASP A 58 0.71 10.09 0.51
CA ASP A 58 1.74 10.95 -0.06
C ASP A 58 1.27 12.42 0.00
N MET A 59 2.21 13.34 0.21
CA MET A 59 1.92 14.77 0.30
C MET A 59 1.21 15.29 -0.97
N GLY A 60 0.13 16.05 -0.76
CA GLY A 60 -0.67 16.66 -1.82
C GLY A 60 -2.17 16.42 -1.63
N ALA A 61 -2.98 16.98 -2.54
CA ALA A 61 -4.43 17.03 -2.39
C ALA A 61 -5.10 15.64 -2.19
N GLU A 62 -4.59 14.60 -2.87
CA GLU A 62 -5.11 13.22 -2.73
C GLU A 62 -4.81 12.63 -1.34
N GLY A 63 -3.63 12.92 -0.79
CA GLY A 63 -3.24 12.53 0.57
C GLY A 63 -4.03 13.29 1.62
N ASP A 64 -4.19 14.61 1.45
CA ASP A 64 -4.96 15.47 2.37
C ASP A 64 -6.43 15.02 2.44
N GLU A 65 -7.04 14.70 1.31
CA GLU A 65 -8.41 14.15 1.25
C GLU A 65 -8.50 12.78 1.93
N THR A 66 -7.50 11.92 1.73
CA THR A 66 -7.43 10.61 2.37
C THR A 66 -7.37 10.73 3.89
N VAL A 67 -6.54 11.66 4.41
CA VAL A 67 -6.43 11.94 5.85
C VAL A 67 -7.77 12.45 6.38
N ALA A 68 -8.40 13.42 5.72
CA ALA A 68 -9.68 13.98 6.13
C ALA A 68 -10.79 12.91 6.19
N MET A 69 -10.86 12.05 5.16
CA MET A 69 -11.81 10.94 5.09
C MET A 69 -11.58 9.92 6.21
N ALA A 70 -10.31 9.56 6.47
CA ALA A 70 -9.95 8.61 7.52
C ALA A 70 -10.27 9.15 8.93
N LEU A 71 -10.00 10.43 9.19
CA LEU A 71 -10.31 11.07 10.48
C LEU A 71 -11.82 11.24 10.70
N ALA A 72 -12.60 11.45 9.64
CA ALA A 72 -14.06 11.57 9.73
C ALA A 72 -14.75 10.24 10.08
N LYS A 73 -14.21 9.10 9.61
CA LYS A 73 -14.78 7.74 9.84
C LYS A 73 -13.70 6.70 10.17
N PRO A 74 -12.97 6.86 11.27
CA PRO A 74 -11.75 6.09 11.57
C PRO A 74 -11.98 4.59 11.79
N ASP A 75 -13.20 4.20 12.14
CA ASP A 75 -13.58 2.79 12.31
C ASP A 75 -13.76 2.06 10.96
N HIS A 76 -13.77 2.79 9.84
CA HIS A 76 -13.87 2.25 8.48
C HIS A 76 -12.51 2.09 7.79
N TYR A 77 -11.43 2.61 8.38
CA TYR A 77 -10.11 2.62 7.76
C TYR A 77 -9.06 1.98 8.63
N VAL A 78 -7.99 1.58 7.97
CA VAL A 78 -6.84 0.96 8.57
C VAL A 78 -5.60 1.65 8.01
N LEU A 79 -4.76 2.17 8.88
CA LEU A 79 -3.44 2.66 8.50
C LEU A 79 -2.42 1.54 8.65
N LYS A 80 -1.61 1.34 7.60
CA LYS A 80 -0.59 0.30 7.54
C LYS A 80 0.76 0.92 7.18
N ALA A 81 1.75 0.72 8.03
CA ALA A 81 3.14 1.07 7.71
C ALA A 81 3.69 0.17 6.58
N GLN A 82 4.73 0.64 5.89
CA GLN A 82 5.34 -0.02 4.73
C GLN A 82 6.34 -1.16 5.09
N ARG A 83 6.46 -1.55 6.36
CA ARG A 83 7.43 -2.57 6.81
C ARG A 83 6.89 -4.00 6.72
N GLU A 84 7.71 -4.93 6.26
CA GLU A 84 7.37 -6.36 6.22
C GLU A 84 7.45 -7.00 7.62
N ARG A 85 6.46 -7.83 7.93
CA ARG A 85 6.18 -8.54 9.21
C ARG A 85 5.64 -7.67 10.35
N GLY A 86 4.36 -7.87 10.65
CA GLY A 86 3.81 -7.81 12.02
C GLY A 86 3.75 -6.46 12.75
N GLU A 87 4.22 -5.35 12.18
CA GLU A 87 4.30 -4.07 12.91
C GLU A 87 3.15 -3.09 12.56
N GLN A 88 2.44 -2.69 13.64
CA GLN A 88 1.48 -1.58 13.82
C GLN A 88 0.45 -1.36 12.71
N GLN A 89 -0.62 -2.14 12.75
CA GLN A 89 -1.88 -1.77 12.10
C GLN A 89 -2.62 -0.78 13.02
N ILE A 90 -2.74 0.48 12.62
CA ILE A 90 -3.37 1.52 13.43
C ILE A 90 -4.84 1.64 13.01
N THR A 91 -5.76 1.49 13.98
CA THR A 91 -7.21 1.45 13.75
C THR A 91 -7.99 2.27 14.78
N GLY A 92 -9.18 2.75 14.40
CA GLY A 92 -10.16 3.31 15.33
C GLY A 92 -9.65 4.49 16.15
N LEU A 93 -9.74 4.41 17.48
CA LEU A 93 -9.34 5.48 18.40
C LEU A 93 -7.88 5.93 18.23
N VAL A 94 -7.00 5.01 17.82
CA VAL A 94 -5.58 5.34 17.61
C VAL A 94 -5.41 6.18 16.36
N LEU A 95 -6.19 5.94 15.28
CA LEU A 95 -6.22 6.80 14.10
C LEU A 95 -6.69 8.23 14.44
N ARG A 96 -7.70 8.37 15.33
CA ARG A 96 -8.21 9.68 15.75
C ARG A 96 -7.18 10.53 16.48
N ASN A 97 -6.24 9.90 17.17
CA ASN A 97 -5.28 10.55 18.05
C ASN A 97 -3.87 10.68 17.41
N LEU A 98 -3.72 10.35 16.12
CA LEU A 98 -2.45 10.52 15.42
C LEU A 98 -2.10 12.01 15.32
N THR A 99 -0.88 12.35 15.72
CA THR A 99 -0.30 13.68 15.53
C THR A 99 0.60 13.68 14.27
N GLU A 100 0.95 14.85 13.74
CA GLU A 100 1.95 14.96 12.65
C GLU A 100 3.24 14.20 13.00
N THR A 101 3.68 14.27 14.26
CA THR A 101 4.87 13.56 14.74
C THR A 101 4.73 12.03 14.71
N ASP A 102 3.51 11.50 14.73
CA ASP A 102 3.27 10.06 14.60
C ASP A 102 3.25 9.62 13.14
N LEU A 103 2.89 10.49 12.19
CA LEU A 103 2.97 10.26 10.75
C LEU A 103 4.44 10.17 10.27
N ASP A 104 5.31 11.03 10.79
CA ASP A 104 6.75 10.98 10.47
C ASP A 104 7.40 9.65 10.90
N LYS A 105 7.04 9.14 12.09
CA LYS A 105 7.58 7.88 12.64
C LYS A 105 7.17 6.64 11.87
N ILE A 106 6.04 6.68 11.17
CA ILE A 106 5.56 5.60 10.30
C ILE A 106 6.02 5.76 8.84
N GLY A 107 6.86 6.76 8.56
CA GLY A 107 7.47 7.00 7.25
C GLY A 107 6.54 7.68 6.26
N ILE A 108 5.68 8.58 6.75
CA ILE A 108 4.71 9.35 5.95
C ILE A 108 5.07 10.85 5.89
N GLY A 109 6.18 11.26 6.52
CA GLY A 109 6.73 12.62 6.44
C GLY A 109 7.77 12.82 5.34
#